data_AF-A0A8X6G3I3-F1
#
_entry.id   AF-A0A8X6G3I3-F1
#
_cell.length_a   1.000
_cell.length_b   1.000
_cell.length_c   1.000
_cell.angle_alpha   90.00
_cell.angle_beta   90.00
_cell.angle_gamma   90.00
#
_symmetry.space_group_name_H-M   'P 1'
#
loop_
_entity.id
_entity.type
_entity.pdbx_description
1 polymer ?
#
loop_
_entity_poly.entity_id
_entity_poly.type
_entity_poly.pdbx_seq_one_letter_code
_entity_poly.pdbx_strand_id
1 'polypeptide(L)'
;MAADEVVSCIIDKICMCGSKVILEDEIVHQKVELPEIKPIVTEYRLQRGRCRVCNKRITANLPQVSNTERRVSKKCASEYERMKEELQGSEYLHIDETGHKNQGKRGWSWVITNKALKLLKVTESRAGLQICWAHLARDFERFAHSKNVEVSKIGQALKSLSNKVFVVDKAKKQNLIDNLRFYRLMRKIRKRVKHFLRKMTRVVNSTQASRMAAKMLRSEDMMWKFLRKPEVIETTNNLAERQIRRYVIYRKNSFFTWSERGERFVERMLSIFLTSRLNGQNPFQKLQNLVAVTA
;
A
#
# COMPACT_ATOMS: atom_id res chain seq x y z
N MET A 1 26.89 -6.50 -18.77
CA MET A 1 26.29 -7.80 -19.13
C MET A 1 27.32 -8.55 -19.95
N ALA A 2 27.39 -9.88 -19.81
CA ALA A 2 28.18 -10.68 -20.74
C ALA A 2 27.57 -10.54 -22.14
N ALA A 3 28.40 -10.46 -23.18
CA ALA A 3 27.92 -10.50 -24.56
C ALA A 3 27.59 -11.95 -24.91
N ASP A 4 26.44 -12.16 -25.55
CA ASP A 4 26.04 -13.50 -26.02
C ASP A 4 26.88 -13.93 -27.23
N GLU A 5 27.37 -12.97 -28.02
CA GLU A 5 28.30 -13.15 -29.15
C GLU A 5 29.32 -12.00 -29.16
N VAL A 6 30.59 -12.31 -29.47
CA VAL A 6 31.67 -11.32 -29.60
C VAL A 6 32.16 -11.32 -31.04
N VAL A 7 31.95 -10.22 -31.76
CA VAL A 7 32.44 -10.01 -33.13
C VAL A 7 33.59 -9.01 -33.10
N SER A 8 34.76 -9.42 -33.59
CA SER A 8 35.93 -8.54 -33.70
C SER A 8 35.84 -7.68 -34.96
N CYS A 9 35.73 -6.35 -34.78
CA CYS A 9 35.77 -5.40 -35.89
C CYS A 9 37.22 -4.94 -36.12
N ILE A 10 37.85 -5.46 -37.18
CA ILE A 10 39.26 -5.15 -37.49
C ILE A 10 39.32 -3.89 -38.38
N ILE A 11 40.16 -2.93 -38.00
CA ILE A 11 40.42 -1.74 -38.82
C ILE A 11 41.30 -2.08 -40.02
N ASP A 12 41.05 -1.43 -41.16
CA ASP A 12 41.93 -1.54 -42.32
C ASP A 12 43.32 -0.99 -42.01
N LYS A 13 44.36 -1.72 -42.45
CA LYS A 13 45.77 -1.36 -42.19
C LYS A 13 46.24 -0.14 -42.98
N ILE A 14 45.43 0.35 -43.91
CA ILE A 14 45.71 1.49 -44.78
C ILE A 14 44.60 2.52 -44.56
N CYS A 15 44.98 3.71 -44.13
CA CYS A 15 44.07 4.83 -43.95
C CYS A 15 43.60 5.33 -45.31
N MET A 16 42.44 6.00 -45.37
CA MET A 16 41.94 6.63 -46.60
C MET A 16 42.91 7.64 -47.23
N CYS A 17 43.88 8.17 -46.47
CA CYS A 17 44.94 9.04 -46.99
C CYS A 17 46.14 8.27 -47.59
N GLY A 18 46.14 6.94 -47.58
CA GLY A 18 47.21 6.07 -48.10
C GLY A 18 48.29 5.66 -47.10
N SER A 19 48.29 6.21 -45.88
CA SER A 19 49.27 5.90 -44.84
C SER A 19 48.91 4.65 -44.03
N LYS A 20 49.91 4.01 -43.40
CA LYS A 20 49.71 2.86 -42.49
C LYS A 20 49.03 3.29 -41.20
N VAL A 21 48.03 2.52 -40.77
CA VAL A 21 47.34 2.70 -39.48
C VAL A 21 48.10 1.97 -38.38
N ILE A 22 48.35 2.67 -37.27
CA ILE A 22 48.93 2.10 -36.04
C ILE A 22 47.78 1.93 -35.04
N LEU A 23 47.68 0.76 -34.44
CA LEU A 23 46.67 0.47 -33.42
C LEU A 23 47.11 1.06 -32.08
N GLU A 24 46.25 1.86 -31.45
CA GLU A 24 46.52 2.50 -30.15
C GLU A 24 45.71 1.85 -29.02
N ASP A 25 44.40 1.69 -29.20
CA ASP A 25 43.49 1.14 -28.20
C ASP A 25 42.37 0.28 -28.82
N GLU A 26 41.72 -0.52 -27.97
CA GLU A 26 40.54 -1.31 -28.35
C GLU A 26 39.33 -0.77 -27.57
N ILE A 27 38.31 -0.30 -28.28
CA ILE A 27 37.08 0.21 -27.70
C ILE A 27 35.99 -0.86 -27.79
N VAL A 28 35.42 -1.23 -26.65
CA VAL A 28 34.32 -2.20 -26.58
C VAL A 28 32.98 -1.48 -26.78
N HIS A 29 32.26 -1.85 -27.84
CA HIS A 29 30.88 -1.40 -28.11
C HIS A 29 29.91 -2.58 -28.07
N GLN A 30 28.81 -2.45 -27.31
CA GLN A 30 27.75 -3.46 -27.23
C GLN A 30 26.48 -2.98 -27.95
N LYS A 31 26.04 -3.74 -28.96
CA LYS A 31 24.74 -3.55 -29.59
C LYS A 31 23.76 -4.58 -29.02
N VAL A 32 22.61 -4.13 -28.49
CA VAL A 32 21.58 -5.02 -27.93
C VAL A 32 20.39 -5.05 -28.88
N GLU A 33 20.11 -6.20 -29.47
CA GLU A 33 18.91 -6.44 -30.30
C GLU A 33 17.83 -7.19 -29.52
N LEU A 34 16.56 -6.90 -29.79
CA LEU A 34 15.42 -7.59 -29.18
C LEU A 34 15.28 -8.98 -29.82
N PRO A 35 15.08 -10.06 -29.03
CA PRO A 35 14.86 -11.39 -29.58
C PRO A 35 13.53 -11.47 -30.34
N GLU A 36 13.39 -12.49 -31.20
CA GLU A 36 12.14 -12.74 -31.93
C GLU A 36 10.93 -12.86 -30.99
N ILE A 37 9.99 -11.93 -31.13
CA ILE A 37 8.78 -11.89 -30.31
C ILE A 37 7.75 -12.87 -30.88
N LYS A 38 7.63 -14.07 -30.29
CA LYS A 38 6.58 -15.03 -30.65
C LYS A 38 5.23 -14.59 -30.06
N PRO A 39 4.20 -14.28 -30.89
CA PRO A 39 2.90 -13.84 -30.38
C PRO A 39 2.15 -15.01 -29.73
N ILE A 40 1.54 -14.76 -28.57
CA ILE A 40 0.65 -15.74 -27.94
C ILE A 40 -0.79 -15.42 -28.35
N VAL A 41 -1.34 -16.22 -29.27
CA VAL A 41 -2.71 -16.06 -29.78
C VAL A 41 -3.71 -16.71 -28.82
N THR A 42 -4.79 -16.01 -28.47
CA THR A 42 -5.95 -16.60 -27.78
C THR A 42 -7.19 -16.38 -28.65
N GLU A 43 -7.81 -17.47 -29.10
CA GLU A 43 -9.08 -17.43 -29.83
C GLU A 43 -10.26 -17.40 -28.84
N TYR A 44 -11.17 -16.43 -29.01
CA TYR A 44 -12.41 -16.35 -28.24
C TYR A 44 -13.60 -16.70 -29.13
N ARG A 45 -14.28 -17.82 -28.84
CA ARG A 45 -15.52 -18.20 -29.50
C ARG A 45 -16.72 -17.63 -28.76
N LEU A 46 -17.29 -16.56 -29.30
CA LEU A 46 -18.42 -15.86 -28.70
C LEU A 46 -19.74 -16.43 -29.21
N GLN A 47 -20.64 -16.78 -28.29
CA GLN A 47 -22.01 -17.13 -28.64
C GLN A 47 -22.81 -15.86 -28.99
N ARG A 48 -23.69 -15.98 -29.98
CA ARG A 48 -24.63 -14.94 -30.41
C ARG A 48 -26.03 -15.51 -30.40
N GLY A 49 -26.97 -14.74 -29.86
CA GLY A 49 -28.39 -15.08 -29.84
C GLY A 49 -29.25 -13.86 -30.17
N ARG A 50 -30.56 -14.09 -30.35
CA ARG A 50 -31.55 -13.01 -30.41
C ARG A 50 -32.54 -13.18 -29.26
N CYS A 51 -32.93 -12.07 -28.64
CA CYS A 51 -33.98 -12.08 -27.64
C CYS A 51 -35.31 -12.47 -28.30
N ARG A 52 -36.02 -13.47 -27.76
CA ARG A 52 -37.30 -13.95 -28.31
C ARG A 52 -38.44 -12.91 -28.24
N VAL A 53 -38.29 -11.89 -27.40
CA VAL A 53 -39.33 -10.88 -27.16
C VAL A 53 -39.09 -9.62 -28.00
N CYS A 54 -37.90 -9.02 -27.91
CA CYS A 54 -37.60 -7.76 -28.59
C CYS A 54 -36.75 -7.90 -29.85
N ASN A 55 -36.41 -9.14 -30.25
CA ASN A 55 -35.55 -9.48 -31.40
C ASN A 55 -34.15 -8.83 -31.40
N LYS A 56 -33.75 -8.15 -30.31
CA LYS A 56 -32.41 -7.57 -30.18
C LYS A 56 -31.35 -8.66 -30.17
N ARG A 57 -30.28 -8.41 -30.91
CA ARG A 57 -29.13 -9.31 -31.01
C ARG A 57 -28.26 -9.17 -29.76
N ILE A 58 -28.04 -10.27 -29.05
CA ILE A 58 -27.20 -10.33 -27.85
C ILE A 58 -25.96 -11.14 -28.22
N THR A 59 -24.78 -10.57 -27.97
CA THR A 59 -23.49 -11.25 -28.19
C THR A 59 -22.79 -11.38 -26.85
N ALA A 60 -22.17 -12.53 -26.59
CA ALA A 60 -21.31 -12.68 -25.42
C ALA A 60 -20.19 -11.65 -25.45
N ASN A 61 -19.92 -11.01 -24.31
CA ASN A 61 -18.87 -9.99 -24.22
C ASN A 61 -17.48 -10.64 -24.21
N LEU A 62 -16.54 -10.05 -24.96
CA LEU A 62 -15.12 -10.36 -24.80
C LEU A 62 -14.66 -9.91 -23.41
N PRO A 63 -13.80 -10.69 -22.72
CA PRO A 63 -13.17 -10.21 -21.50
C PRO A 63 -12.27 -9.02 -21.86
N GLN A 64 -12.54 -7.85 -21.26
CA GLN A 64 -11.84 -6.59 -21.55
C GLN A 64 -10.38 -6.53 -21.05
N VAL A 65 -9.87 -7.60 -20.43
CA VAL A 65 -8.59 -7.61 -19.71
C VAL A 65 -7.61 -8.60 -20.34
N SER A 66 -6.36 -8.14 -20.55
CA SER A 66 -5.26 -8.91 -21.13
C SER A 66 -5.07 -10.28 -20.48
N ASN A 67 -5.05 -11.37 -21.27
CA ASN A 67 -4.75 -12.73 -20.83
C ASN A 67 -3.41 -12.87 -20.13
N THR A 68 -2.46 -11.99 -20.41
CA THR A 68 -1.15 -11.97 -19.77
C THR A 68 -1.27 -11.71 -18.27
N GLU A 69 -2.10 -10.74 -17.83
CA GLU A 69 -2.30 -10.47 -16.40
C GLU A 69 -2.86 -11.69 -15.66
N ARG A 70 -3.79 -12.42 -16.27
CA ARG A 70 -4.34 -13.65 -15.67
C ARG A 70 -3.30 -14.75 -15.56
N ARG A 71 -2.50 -14.95 -16.60
CA ARG A 71 -1.46 -15.99 -16.61
C ARG A 71 -0.40 -15.69 -15.56
N VAL A 72 0.10 -14.46 -15.52
CA VAL A 72 1.07 -14.02 -14.52
C VAL A 72 0.47 -14.12 -13.11
N SER A 73 -0.75 -13.60 -12.90
CA SER A 73 -1.45 -13.69 -11.61
C SER A 73 -1.64 -15.13 -11.14
N LYS A 74 -1.95 -16.06 -12.05
CA LYS A 74 -2.08 -17.49 -11.73
C LYS A 74 -0.73 -18.09 -11.31
N LYS A 75 0.36 -17.80 -12.04
CA LYS A 75 1.70 -18.27 -11.68
C LYS A 75 2.17 -17.71 -10.33
N CYS A 76 1.76 -16.49 -9.99
CA CYS A 76 2.04 -15.85 -8.70
C CYS A 76 1.15 -16.33 -7.54
N ALA A 77 0.17 -17.20 -7.78
CA ALA A 77 -0.83 -17.56 -6.78
C ALA A 77 -0.24 -18.36 -5.62
N SER A 78 0.63 -19.32 -5.90
CA SER A 78 1.25 -20.18 -4.87
C SER A 78 2.12 -19.38 -3.91
N GLU A 79 2.99 -18.51 -4.44
CA GLU A 79 3.83 -17.65 -3.61
C GLU A 79 2.98 -16.69 -2.76
N TYR A 80 1.88 -16.17 -3.32
CA TYR A 80 0.98 -15.32 -2.56
C TYR A 80 0.27 -16.07 -1.41
N GLU A 81 -0.22 -17.29 -1.62
CA GLU A 81 -0.83 -18.07 -0.54
C GLU A 81 0.22 -18.48 0.51
N ARG A 82 1.45 -18.83 0.11
CA ARG A 82 2.56 -19.07 1.04
C ARG A 82 2.82 -17.87 1.95
N MET A 83 2.91 -16.68 1.37
CA MET A 83 3.09 -15.43 2.13
C MET A 83 1.94 -15.17 3.10
N LYS A 84 0.70 -15.52 2.71
CA LYS A 84 -0.49 -15.34 3.54
C LYS A 84 -0.47 -16.28 4.73
N GLU A 85 -0.15 -17.56 4.53
CA GLU A 85 -0.03 -18.54 5.61
C GLU A 85 1.06 -18.14 6.61
N GLU A 86 2.22 -17.71 6.12
CA GLU A 86 3.32 -17.22 6.96
C GLU A 86 2.92 -15.98 7.79
N LEU A 87 2.15 -15.06 7.20
CA LEU A 87 1.60 -13.91 7.93
C LEU A 87 0.56 -14.32 8.97
N GLN A 88 -0.28 -15.32 8.69
CA GLN A 88 -1.27 -15.83 9.65
C GLN A 88 -0.62 -16.47 10.88
N GLY A 89 0.54 -17.11 10.71
CA GLY A 89 1.34 -17.65 11.81
C GLY A 89 2.18 -16.60 12.55
N SER A 90 2.21 -15.34 12.09
CA SER A 90 3.03 -14.30 12.68
C SER A 90 2.42 -13.79 13.99
N GLU A 91 3.24 -13.74 15.04
CA GLU A 91 2.82 -13.23 16.35
C GLU A 91 2.30 -11.78 16.27
N TYR A 92 2.85 -10.99 15.32
CA TYR A 92 2.56 -9.57 15.19
C TYR A 92 2.41 -9.12 13.74
N LEU A 93 1.31 -8.42 13.49
CA LEU A 93 0.97 -7.85 12.19
C LEU A 93 0.68 -6.36 12.33
N HIS A 94 1.28 -5.56 11.46
CA HIS A 94 0.87 -4.18 11.22
C HIS A 94 -0.12 -4.17 10.07
N ILE A 95 -1.34 -3.69 10.34
CA ILE A 95 -2.43 -3.71 9.39
C ILE A 95 -2.91 -2.27 9.18
N ASP A 96 -3.07 -1.87 7.92
CA ASP A 96 -3.71 -0.61 7.54
C ASP A 96 -4.57 -0.81 6.30
N GLU A 97 -5.48 0.12 6.07
CA GLU A 97 -6.50 -0.02 5.04
C GLU A 97 -6.75 1.30 4.30
N THR A 98 -7.26 1.18 3.09
CA THR A 98 -7.55 2.35 2.29
C THR A 98 -8.66 2.06 1.30
N GLY A 99 -9.40 3.10 0.91
CA GLY A 99 -10.50 2.95 -0.03
C GLY A 99 -10.03 2.40 -1.38
N HIS A 100 -10.75 1.39 -1.86
CA HIS A 100 -10.62 0.80 -3.20
C HIS A 100 -11.98 0.87 -3.89
N LYS A 101 -11.99 0.93 -5.22
CA LYS A 101 -13.23 0.90 -6.01
C LYS A 101 -13.13 -0.18 -7.07
N ASN A 102 -14.21 -0.90 -7.27
CA ASN A 102 -14.36 -1.85 -8.36
C ASN A 102 -15.69 -1.63 -9.06
N GLN A 103 -15.66 -1.24 -10.34
CA GLN A 103 -16.86 -0.86 -11.11
C GLN A 103 -17.76 0.15 -10.35
N GLY A 104 -17.15 1.11 -9.67
CA GLY A 104 -17.86 2.10 -8.86
C GLY A 104 -18.36 1.62 -7.49
N LYS A 105 -18.38 0.31 -7.22
CA LYS A 105 -18.68 -0.24 -5.88
C LYS A 105 -17.52 0.05 -4.93
N ARG A 106 -17.85 0.40 -3.68
CA ARG A 106 -16.86 0.69 -2.64
C ARG A 106 -16.31 -0.60 -2.06
N GLY A 107 -14.98 -0.69 -1.97
CA GLY A 107 -14.26 -1.72 -1.25
C GLY A 107 -13.09 -1.13 -0.46
N TRP A 108 -12.33 -2.00 0.18
CA TRP A 108 -11.17 -1.66 1.01
C TRP A 108 -9.98 -2.50 0.59
N SER A 109 -8.84 -1.84 0.39
CA SER A 109 -7.57 -2.52 0.21
C SER A 109 -6.77 -2.46 1.50
N TRP A 110 -6.45 -3.63 2.01
CA TRP A 110 -5.73 -3.90 3.23
C TRP A 110 -4.27 -4.18 2.92
N VAL A 111 -3.39 -3.53 3.65
CA VAL A 111 -1.97 -3.87 3.71
C VAL A 111 -1.71 -4.52 5.06
N ILE A 112 -1.23 -5.75 5.02
CA ILE A 112 -0.85 -6.56 6.17
C ILE A 112 0.65 -6.77 6.07
N THR A 113 1.42 -6.35 7.06
CA THR A 113 2.87 -6.42 7.02
C THR A 113 3.44 -6.88 8.35
N ASN A 114 4.51 -7.68 8.29
CA ASN A 114 5.42 -7.91 9.40
C ASN A 114 6.84 -7.45 8.98
N LYS A 115 7.88 -7.90 9.69
CA LYS A 115 9.27 -7.55 9.40
C LYS A 115 9.80 -8.10 8.06
N ALA A 116 9.20 -9.17 7.52
CA ALA A 116 9.71 -9.88 6.34
C ALA A 116 8.76 -9.84 5.14
N LEU A 117 7.45 -9.71 5.36
CA LEU A 117 6.41 -9.83 4.35
C LEU A 117 5.48 -8.63 4.34
N LYS A 118 4.97 -8.32 3.13
CA LYS A 118 3.92 -7.36 2.85
C LYS A 118 2.88 -7.99 1.93
N LEU A 119 1.66 -8.09 2.43
CA LEU A 119 0.53 -8.63 1.69
C LEU A 119 -0.54 -7.57 1.51
N LEU A 120 -1.06 -7.49 0.28
CA LEU A 120 -2.17 -6.65 -0.11
C LEU A 120 -3.40 -7.53 -0.32
N LYS A 121 -4.52 -7.18 0.33
CA LYS A 121 -5.79 -7.87 0.19
C LYS A 121 -6.93 -6.88 -0.06
N VAL A 122 -7.75 -7.12 -1.07
CA VAL A 122 -8.97 -6.35 -1.32
C VAL A 122 -10.16 -7.07 -0.72
N THR A 123 -11.00 -6.36 0.03
CA THR A 123 -12.23 -6.86 0.66
C THR A 123 -13.36 -5.85 0.52
N GLU A 124 -14.60 -6.30 0.74
CA GLU A 124 -15.78 -5.43 0.74
C GLU A 124 -16.00 -4.76 2.10
N SER A 125 -15.56 -5.40 3.19
CA SER A 125 -15.75 -4.93 4.56
C SER A 125 -14.51 -4.23 5.13
N ARG A 126 -14.78 -3.29 6.04
CA ARG A 126 -13.77 -2.61 6.87
C ARG A 126 -13.77 -3.24 8.27
N ALA A 127 -12.61 -3.37 8.90
CA ALA A 127 -12.50 -3.77 10.30
C ALA A 127 -12.09 -2.57 11.17
N GLY A 128 -12.40 -2.63 12.47
CA GLY A 128 -12.06 -1.55 13.39
C GLY A 128 -10.57 -1.56 13.75
N LEU A 129 -9.73 -0.85 12.98
CA LEU A 129 -8.30 -0.67 13.28
C LEU A 129 -8.06 0.41 14.34
N GLN A 130 -6.84 0.40 14.93
CA GLN A 130 -6.39 1.49 15.79
C GLN A 130 -6.40 2.82 15.02
N ILE A 131 -6.89 3.88 15.66
CA ILE A 131 -6.74 5.23 15.12
C ILE A 131 -5.34 5.75 15.47
N CYS A 132 -4.56 6.09 14.45
CA CYS A 132 -3.21 6.65 14.58
C CYS A 132 -3.25 8.01 15.29
N TRP A 133 -2.45 8.18 16.35
CA TRP A 133 -2.39 9.45 17.09
C TRP A 133 -1.83 10.61 16.29
N ALA A 134 -1.01 10.36 15.26
CA ALA A 134 -0.55 11.43 14.36
C ALA A 134 -1.70 12.01 13.51
N HIS A 135 -2.71 11.20 13.17
CA HIS A 135 -3.94 11.70 12.53
C HIS A 135 -4.77 12.52 13.51
N LEU A 136 -4.97 12.02 14.75
CA LEU A 136 -5.68 12.76 15.79
C LEU A 136 -5.01 14.11 16.12
N ALA A 137 -3.68 14.13 16.24
CA ALA A 137 -2.93 15.35 16.51
C ALA A 137 -3.13 16.40 15.41
N ARG A 138 -3.16 15.98 14.12
CA ARG A 138 -3.46 16.88 13.00
C ARG A 138 -4.90 17.39 13.02
N ASP A 139 -5.87 16.56 13.39
CA ASP A 139 -7.25 17.02 13.53
C ASP A 139 -7.41 17.98 14.72
N PHE A 140 -6.69 17.75 15.82
CA PHE A 140 -6.65 18.68 16.96
C PHE A 140 -5.95 20.00 16.62
N GLU A 141 -4.91 19.96 15.80
CA GLU A 141 -4.27 21.15 15.21
C GLU A 141 -5.28 21.98 14.40
N ARG A 142 -6.06 21.31 13.54
CA ARG A 142 -7.11 21.97 12.75
C ARG A 142 -8.18 22.60 13.64
N PHE A 143 -8.57 21.94 14.73
CA PHE A 143 -9.47 22.54 15.71
C PHE A 143 -8.84 23.77 16.36
N ALA A 144 -7.56 23.70 16.75
CA ALA A 144 -6.83 24.81 17.37
C ALA A 144 -6.75 26.04 16.44
N HIS A 145 -6.69 25.85 15.13
CA HIS A 145 -6.66 26.93 14.12
C HIS A 145 -8.04 27.30 13.56
N SER A 146 -9.12 26.83 14.19
CA SER A 146 -10.48 27.21 13.78
C SER A 146 -10.73 28.71 14.03
N LYS A 147 -11.47 29.34 13.12
CA LYS A 147 -11.95 30.73 13.30
C LYS A 147 -12.92 30.86 14.48
N ASN A 148 -13.60 29.78 14.87
CA ASN A 148 -14.49 29.78 16.02
C ASN A 148 -13.65 29.72 17.32
N VAL A 149 -13.79 30.75 18.16
CA VAL A 149 -13.00 30.92 19.40
C VAL A 149 -13.19 29.74 20.37
N GLU A 150 -14.41 29.22 20.50
CA GLU A 150 -14.69 28.10 21.41
C GLU A 150 -14.03 26.80 20.90
N VAL A 151 -14.17 26.52 19.60
CA VAL A 151 -13.51 25.37 18.95
C VAL A 151 -11.99 25.48 19.06
N SER A 152 -11.43 26.67 18.83
CA SER A 152 -10.00 26.95 18.93
C SER A 152 -9.47 26.66 20.34
N LYS A 153 -10.13 27.17 21.39
CA LYS A 153 -9.75 26.90 22.79
C LYS A 153 -9.77 25.41 23.13
N ILE A 154 -10.81 24.68 22.72
CA ILE A 154 -10.90 23.23 22.95
C ILE A 154 -9.83 22.49 22.13
N GLY A 155 -9.60 22.92 20.89
CA GLY A 155 -8.59 22.37 19.99
C GLY A 155 -7.16 22.52 20.55
N GLN A 156 -6.82 23.68 21.10
CA GLN A 156 -5.52 23.91 21.76
C GLN A 156 -5.33 22.98 22.97
N ALA A 157 -6.37 22.78 23.78
CA ALA A 157 -6.31 21.84 24.90
C ALA A 157 -6.12 20.39 24.42
N LEU A 158 -6.81 19.98 23.37
CA LEU A 158 -6.65 18.66 22.75
C LEU A 158 -5.26 18.47 22.13
N LYS A 159 -4.72 19.48 21.46
CA LYS A 159 -3.35 19.52 20.91
C LYS A 159 -2.30 19.34 22.01
N SER A 160 -2.45 20.05 23.13
CA SER A 160 -1.57 19.88 24.29
C SER A 160 -1.62 18.44 24.84
N LEU A 161 -2.81 17.83 24.90
CA LEU A 161 -2.97 16.45 25.33
C LEU A 161 -2.35 15.44 24.35
N SER A 162 -2.49 15.63 23.03
CA SER A 162 -1.83 14.76 22.05
C SER A 162 -0.31 14.84 22.15
N ASN A 163 0.25 16.03 22.38
CA ASN A 163 1.69 16.17 22.61
C ASN A 163 2.14 15.39 23.86
N LYS A 164 1.34 15.42 24.93
CA LYS A 164 1.60 14.61 26.13
C LYS A 164 1.55 13.11 25.85
N VAL A 165 0.66 12.63 24.98
CA VAL A 165 0.66 11.22 24.55
C VAL A 165 2.02 10.84 23.95
N PHE A 166 2.52 11.63 23.00
CA PHE A 166 3.82 11.35 22.36
C PHE A 166 5.00 11.43 23.33
N VAL A 167 5.00 12.40 24.24
CA VAL A 167 6.06 12.52 25.26
C VAL A 167 6.06 11.30 26.20
N VAL A 168 4.89 10.88 26.68
CA VAL A 168 4.78 9.72 27.58
C VAL A 168 5.13 8.42 26.85
N ASP A 169 4.69 8.25 25.60
CA ASP A 169 5.05 7.11 24.73
C ASP A 169 6.57 7.04 24.50
N LYS A 170 7.19 8.16 24.15
CA LYS A 170 8.64 8.25 23.95
C LYS A 170 9.41 7.93 25.24
N ALA A 171 9.01 8.50 26.37
CA ALA A 171 9.63 8.23 27.66
C ALA A 171 9.54 6.75 28.02
N LYS A 172 8.42 6.08 27.71
CA LYS A 172 8.26 4.65 27.93
C LYS A 172 9.19 3.82 27.05
N LYS A 173 9.29 4.14 25.76
CA LYS A 173 10.21 3.46 24.81
C LYS A 173 11.68 3.64 25.18
N GLN A 174 12.03 4.76 25.80
CA GLN A 174 13.37 5.04 26.31
C GLN A 174 13.62 4.51 27.73
N ASN A 175 12.69 3.72 28.29
CA ASN A 175 12.76 3.18 29.66
C ASN A 175 12.94 4.26 30.75
N LEU A 176 12.55 5.51 30.50
CA LEU A 176 12.63 6.61 31.47
C LEU A 176 11.52 6.58 32.52
N ILE A 177 10.46 5.80 32.25
CA ILE A 177 9.32 5.60 33.16
C ILE A 177 8.93 4.12 33.23
N ASP A 178 8.49 3.70 34.41
CA ASP A 178 8.00 2.34 34.64
C ASP A 178 6.60 2.11 34.01
N ASN A 179 6.19 0.84 33.97
CA ASN A 179 4.88 0.46 33.42
C ASN A 179 3.71 1.10 34.19
N LEU A 180 3.79 1.14 35.53
CA LEU A 180 2.72 1.67 36.36
C LEU A 180 2.48 3.17 36.12
N ARG A 181 3.55 3.97 36.07
CA ARG A 181 3.50 5.41 35.78
C ARG A 181 3.03 5.66 34.36
N PHE A 182 3.49 4.87 33.38
CA PHE A 182 3.01 4.95 32.00
C PHE A 182 1.48 4.79 31.92
N TYR A 183 0.93 3.69 32.46
CA TYR A 183 -0.52 3.44 32.41
C TYR A 183 -1.33 4.47 33.22
N ARG A 184 -0.82 4.93 34.37
CA ARG A 184 -1.46 5.98 35.18
C ARG A 184 -1.55 7.30 34.40
N LEU A 185 -0.47 7.73 33.75
CA LEU A 185 -0.45 8.95 32.94
C LEU A 185 -1.37 8.83 31.73
N MET A 186 -1.28 7.73 30.97
CA MET A 186 -2.13 7.49 29.80
C MET A 186 -3.62 7.47 30.18
N ARG A 187 -3.99 6.88 31.32
CA ARG A 187 -5.37 6.91 31.83
C ARG A 187 -5.86 8.33 32.15
N LYS A 188 -5.02 9.17 32.75
CA LYS A 188 -5.35 10.58 33.00
C LYS A 188 -5.54 11.34 31.69
N ILE A 189 -4.66 11.15 30.71
CA ILE A 189 -4.76 11.78 29.40
C ILE A 189 -6.06 11.32 28.69
N ARG A 190 -6.35 10.02 28.68
CA ARG A 190 -7.58 9.43 28.11
C ARG A 190 -8.85 10.09 28.66
N LYS A 191 -8.95 10.25 29.99
CA LYS A 191 -10.09 10.95 30.61
C LYS A 191 -10.22 12.40 30.14
N ARG A 192 -9.11 13.14 30.07
CA ARG A 192 -9.13 14.55 29.64
C ARG A 192 -9.47 14.70 28.16
N VAL A 193 -8.94 13.85 27.29
CA VAL A 193 -9.28 13.83 25.86
C VAL A 193 -10.78 13.59 25.68
N LYS A 194 -11.33 12.58 26.37
CA LYS A 194 -12.78 12.29 26.35
C LYS A 194 -13.62 13.47 26.84
N HIS A 195 -13.18 14.16 27.89
CA HIS A 195 -13.84 15.36 28.41
C HIS A 195 -13.90 16.49 27.36
N PHE A 196 -12.77 16.84 26.76
CA PHE A 196 -12.72 17.92 25.77
C PHE A 196 -13.47 17.57 24.48
N LEU A 197 -13.43 16.31 24.04
CA LEU A 197 -14.24 15.87 22.89
C LEU A 197 -15.75 15.97 23.18
N ARG A 198 -16.20 15.61 24.40
CA ARG A 198 -17.61 15.81 24.82
C ARG A 198 -17.99 17.30 24.86
N LYS A 199 -17.06 18.17 25.29
CA LYS A 199 -17.29 19.61 25.23
C LYS A 199 -17.43 20.07 23.77
N MET A 200 -16.54 19.61 22.89
CA MET A 200 -16.60 19.91 21.45
C MET A 200 -17.93 19.50 20.82
N THR A 201 -18.53 18.36 21.21
CA THR A 201 -19.84 17.95 20.67
C THR A 201 -20.99 18.89 20.99
N ARG A 202 -20.85 19.73 22.02
CA ARG A 202 -21.89 20.66 22.48
C ARG A 202 -21.75 22.05 21.86
N VAL A 203 -20.71 22.29 21.06
CA VAL A 203 -20.51 23.57 20.39
C VAL A 203 -21.57 23.72 19.30
N VAL A 204 -22.48 24.68 19.49
CA VAL A 204 -23.61 24.92 18.57
C VAL A 204 -23.13 25.61 17.29
N ASN A 205 -22.16 26.53 17.42
CA ASN A 205 -21.68 27.39 16.33
C ASN A 205 -20.63 26.72 15.42
N SER A 206 -20.54 25.38 15.40
CA SER A 206 -19.68 24.62 14.47
C SER A 206 -20.15 23.18 14.29
N THR A 207 -21.10 22.96 13.40
CA THR A 207 -21.68 21.62 13.14
C THR A 207 -20.66 20.62 12.61
N GLN A 208 -19.60 21.06 11.91
CA GLN A 208 -18.54 20.17 11.42
C GLN A 208 -17.67 19.66 12.56
N ALA A 209 -17.17 20.55 13.43
CA ALA A 209 -16.32 20.18 14.56
C ALA A 209 -17.07 19.26 15.55
N SER A 210 -18.33 19.59 15.85
CA SER A 210 -19.18 18.79 16.74
C SER A 210 -19.43 17.39 16.19
N ARG A 211 -19.70 17.25 14.88
CA ARG A 211 -19.85 15.94 14.23
C ARG A 211 -18.55 15.13 14.24
N MET A 212 -17.41 15.77 13.97
CA MET A 212 -16.10 15.11 14.02
C MET A 212 -15.78 14.60 15.43
N ALA A 213 -15.99 15.43 16.46
CA ALA A 213 -15.78 15.03 17.84
C ALA A 213 -16.72 13.88 18.26
N ALA A 214 -17.99 13.90 17.85
CA ALA A 214 -18.94 12.82 18.11
C ALA A 214 -18.48 11.51 17.46
N LYS A 215 -17.94 11.58 16.24
CA LYS A 215 -17.35 10.42 15.55
C LYS A 215 -16.12 9.88 16.30
N MET A 216 -15.22 10.74 16.74
CA MET A 216 -14.05 10.35 17.55
C MET A 216 -14.46 9.66 18.85
N LEU A 217 -15.50 10.16 19.53
CA LEU A 217 -16.04 9.54 20.75
C LEU A 217 -16.65 8.16 20.50
N ARG A 218 -17.31 7.93 19.36
CA ARG A 218 -17.81 6.60 18.99
C ARG A 218 -16.69 5.59 18.76
N SER A 219 -15.51 6.05 18.36
CA SER A 219 -14.33 5.21 18.11
C SER A 219 -13.27 5.35 19.20
N GLU A 220 -13.66 5.70 20.42
CA GLU A 220 -12.74 6.05 21.49
C GLU A 220 -11.81 4.91 21.89
N ASP A 221 -12.33 3.68 21.98
CA ASP A 221 -11.51 2.50 22.26
C ASP A 221 -10.43 2.25 21.19
N MET A 222 -10.73 2.58 19.94
CA MET A 222 -9.78 2.42 18.83
C MET A 222 -8.59 3.38 18.94
N MET A 223 -8.75 4.54 19.60
CA MET A 223 -7.65 5.48 19.81
C MET A 223 -6.60 4.95 20.79
N TRP A 224 -6.98 4.02 21.68
CA TRP A 224 -6.13 3.57 22.79
C TRP A 224 -5.73 2.10 22.67
N LYS A 225 -5.95 1.46 21.51
CA LYS A 225 -5.59 0.06 21.26
C LYS A 225 -4.11 -0.24 21.54
N PHE A 226 -3.21 0.71 21.28
CA PHE A 226 -1.78 0.53 21.53
C PHE A 226 -1.45 0.28 23.00
N LEU A 227 -2.28 0.75 23.93
CA LEU A 227 -2.09 0.50 25.35
C LEU A 227 -2.29 -0.98 25.73
N ARG A 228 -2.83 -1.82 24.85
CA ARG A 228 -2.96 -3.27 25.13
C ARG A 228 -1.60 -3.98 25.12
N LYS A 229 -0.71 -3.55 24.21
CA LYS A 229 0.65 -4.08 24.03
C LYS A 229 1.57 -2.95 23.53
N PRO A 230 1.97 -2.00 24.40
CA PRO A 230 2.69 -0.79 24.00
C PRO A 230 4.09 -1.04 23.43
N GLU A 231 4.70 -2.19 23.76
CA GLU A 231 5.97 -2.65 23.21
C GLU A 231 5.90 -3.07 21.73
N VAL A 232 4.70 -3.44 21.25
CA VAL A 232 4.49 -3.92 19.88
C VAL A 232 3.74 -2.90 19.03
N ILE A 233 2.64 -2.39 19.58
CA ILE A 233 1.71 -1.56 18.83
C ILE A 233 2.20 -0.13 18.93
N GLU A 234 2.66 0.42 17.80
CA GLU A 234 3.10 1.80 17.75
C GLU A 234 1.91 2.77 17.94
N THR A 235 2.15 3.81 18.75
CA THR A 235 1.21 4.93 18.95
C THR A 235 0.89 5.67 17.64
N THR A 236 1.85 5.70 16.72
CA THR A 236 1.69 6.20 15.35
C THR A 236 1.74 5.04 14.38
N ASN A 237 0.75 4.87 13.50
CA ASN A 237 0.73 3.82 12.48
C ASN A 237 1.66 4.14 11.29
N ASN A 238 2.84 4.73 11.55
CA ASN A 238 3.74 5.26 10.52
C ASN A 238 4.27 4.15 9.62
N LEU A 239 4.53 2.96 10.20
CA LEU A 239 5.02 1.83 9.42
C LEU A 239 3.99 1.40 8.37
N ALA A 240 2.74 1.15 8.78
CA ALA A 240 1.71 0.71 7.85
C ALA A 240 1.27 1.84 6.88
N GLU A 241 1.21 3.10 7.33
CA GLU A 241 0.98 4.26 6.46
C GLU A 241 2.07 4.42 5.37
N ARG A 242 3.33 4.16 5.70
CA ARG A 242 4.41 4.13 4.70
C ARG A 242 4.24 2.97 3.73
N GLN A 243 3.84 1.79 4.23
CA GLN A 243 3.66 0.62 3.36
C GLN A 243 2.49 0.78 2.40
N ILE A 244 1.37 1.38 2.82
CA ILE A 244 0.19 1.56 1.97
C ILE A 244 0.41 2.62 0.89
N ARG A 245 1.38 3.53 1.06
CA ARG A 245 1.66 4.62 0.10
C ARG A 245 1.92 4.12 -1.32
N ARG A 246 2.61 2.99 -1.50
CA ARG A 246 2.88 2.45 -2.84
C ARG A 246 1.60 2.00 -3.55
N TYR A 247 0.69 1.36 -2.82
CA TYR A 247 -0.64 1.05 -3.34
C TYR A 247 -1.45 2.32 -3.62
N VAL A 248 -1.39 3.32 -2.73
CA VAL A 248 -2.06 4.63 -2.92
C VAL A 248 -1.60 5.31 -4.21
N ILE A 249 -0.30 5.26 -4.52
CA ILE A 249 0.25 5.80 -5.77
C ILE A 249 -0.25 4.99 -6.97
N TYR A 250 -0.16 3.65 -6.90
CA TYR A 250 -0.66 2.76 -7.96
C TYR A 250 -2.12 3.08 -8.33
N ARG A 251 -3.03 3.11 -7.34
CA ARG A 251 -4.46 3.35 -7.62
C ARG A 251 -4.75 4.74 -8.20
N LYS A 252 -3.92 5.75 -7.90
CA LYS A 252 -4.09 7.11 -8.44
C LYS A 252 -3.74 7.15 -9.92
N ASN A 253 -2.73 6.39 -10.33
CA ASN A 253 -2.26 6.36 -11.72
C ASN A 253 -3.06 5.37 -12.57
N SER A 254 -3.53 4.27 -11.98
CA SER A 254 -4.23 3.19 -12.70
C SER A 254 -5.76 3.23 -12.58
N PHE A 255 -6.33 4.22 -11.88
CA PHE A 255 -7.78 4.39 -11.68
C PHE A 255 -8.52 3.14 -11.15
N PHE A 256 -7.91 2.45 -10.20
CA PHE A 256 -8.41 1.21 -9.57
C PHE A 256 -8.58 0.04 -10.56
N THR A 257 -9.38 -0.96 -10.17
CA THR A 257 -9.65 -2.16 -10.98
C THR A 257 -11.11 -2.18 -11.41
N TRP A 258 -11.39 -2.86 -12.52
CA TRP A 258 -12.73 -2.97 -13.10
C TRP A 258 -13.25 -4.41 -13.16
N SER A 259 -12.54 -5.34 -12.51
CA SER A 259 -12.93 -6.74 -12.39
C SER A 259 -12.27 -7.38 -11.18
N GLU A 260 -12.90 -8.43 -10.62
CA GLU A 260 -12.30 -9.27 -9.56
C GLU A 260 -10.95 -9.85 -10.01
N ARG A 261 -10.84 -10.22 -11.29
CA ARG A 261 -9.58 -10.66 -11.91
C ARG A 261 -8.47 -9.63 -11.78
N GLY A 262 -8.79 -8.36 -12.02
CA GLY A 262 -7.85 -7.25 -11.84
C GLY A 262 -7.44 -7.08 -10.38
N GLU A 263 -8.39 -7.25 -9.44
CA GLU A 263 -8.07 -7.23 -8.00
C GLU A 263 -7.09 -8.33 -7.62
N ARG A 264 -7.32 -9.57 -8.05
CA ARG A 264 -6.40 -10.69 -7.79
C ARG A 264 -5.01 -10.46 -8.40
N PHE A 265 -4.93 -9.85 -9.58
CA PHE A 265 -3.65 -9.46 -10.17
C PHE A 265 -2.93 -8.44 -9.29
N VAL A 266 -3.62 -7.37 -8.90
CA VAL A 266 -3.06 -6.30 -8.06
C VAL A 266 -2.64 -6.81 -6.68
N GLU A 267 -3.50 -7.61 -6.02
CA GLU A 267 -3.20 -8.28 -4.74
C GLU A 267 -1.86 -9.03 -4.83
N ARG A 268 -1.75 -9.96 -5.79
CA ARG A 268 -0.59 -10.84 -5.90
C ARG A 268 0.67 -10.09 -6.32
N MET A 269 0.59 -9.29 -7.38
CA MET A 269 1.73 -8.58 -7.93
C MET A 269 2.31 -7.57 -6.96
N LEU A 270 1.46 -6.75 -6.32
CA LEU A 270 1.96 -5.78 -5.35
C LEU A 270 2.48 -6.47 -4.09
N SER A 271 1.86 -7.55 -3.61
CA SER A 271 2.38 -8.28 -2.44
C SER A 271 3.79 -8.79 -2.67
N ILE A 272 4.00 -9.51 -3.79
CA ILE A 272 5.32 -10.06 -4.15
C ILE A 272 6.31 -8.92 -4.36
N PHE A 273 5.94 -7.89 -5.12
CA PHE A 273 6.82 -6.77 -5.41
C PHE A 273 7.26 -6.02 -4.13
N LEU A 274 6.31 -5.70 -3.26
CA LEU A 274 6.56 -4.97 -2.02
C LEU A 274 7.39 -5.78 -1.03
N THR A 275 7.18 -7.10 -1.01
CA THR A 275 7.95 -8.05 -0.19
C THR A 275 9.38 -8.20 -0.68
N SER A 276 9.59 -8.41 -1.98
CA SER A 276 10.95 -8.45 -2.54
C SER A 276 11.73 -7.17 -2.23
N ARG A 277 11.09 -6.00 -2.39
CA ARG A 277 11.75 -4.72 -2.02
C ARG A 277 12.02 -4.59 -0.52
N LEU A 278 11.15 -5.12 0.33
CA LEU A 278 11.36 -5.11 1.79
C LEU A 278 12.62 -5.91 2.15
N ASN A 279 12.82 -7.04 1.49
CA ASN A 279 13.93 -7.96 1.75
C ASN A 279 15.21 -7.62 0.96
N GLY A 280 15.28 -6.44 0.34
CA GLY A 280 16.44 -6.02 -0.47
C GLY A 280 16.64 -6.81 -1.77
N GLN A 281 15.66 -7.63 -2.17
CA GLN A 281 15.71 -8.44 -3.38
C GLN A 281 15.22 -7.66 -4.61
N ASN A 282 15.71 -8.03 -5.80
CA ASN A 282 15.20 -7.49 -7.06
C ASN A 282 13.79 -8.07 -7.34
N PRO A 283 12.71 -7.25 -7.32
CA PRO A 283 11.36 -7.73 -7.55
C PRO A 283 11.14 -8.28 -8.95
N PHE A 284 11.80 -7.70 -9.94
CA PHE A 284 11.68 -8.12 -11.33
C PHE A 284 12.26 -9.52 -11.51
N GLN A 285 13.44 -9.78 -10.95
CA GLN A 285 14.04 -11.13 -10.96
C GLN A 285 13.15 -12.16 -10.25
N LYS A 286 12.60 -11.81 -9.07
CA LYS A 286 11.67 -12.71 -8.36
C LYS A 286 10.45 -13.04 -9.20
N LEU A 287 9.86 -12.04 -9.86
CA LEU A 287 8.70 -12.24 -10.75
C LEU A 287 9.07 -13.05 -11.99
N GLN A 288 10.23 -12.79 -12.61
CA GLN A 288 10.72 -13.58 -13.73
C GLN A 288 10.89 -15.04 -13.34
N ASN A 289 11.50 -15.33 -12.20
CA ASN A 289 11.66 -16.69 -11.70
C ASN A 289 10.30 -17.37 -11.49
N LEU A 290 9.35 -16.69 -10.84
CA LEU A 290 8.00 -17.22 -10.62
C LEU A 290 7.25 -17.50 -11.94
N VAL A 291 7.49 -16.69 -12.97
CA VAL A 291 6.88 -16.88 -14.29
C VAL A 291 7.61 -17.95 -15.11
N ALA A 292 8.93 -18.07 -14.95
CA ALA A 292 9.79 -18.98 -15.71
C ALA A 292 9.74 -20.43 -15.22
N VAL A 293 9.45 -20.68 -13.92
CA VAL A 293 9.45 -22.01 -13.26
C VAL A 293 8.38 -22.99 -13.80
N THR A 294 7.77 -22.73 -14.95
CA THR A 294 6.85 -23.68 -15.61
C THR A 294 7.02 -23.60 -17.13
N ALA A 295 7.95 -24.42 -17.63
CA ALA A 295 7.88 -25.08 -18.92
C ALA A 295 7.49 -26.55 -18.66
#